data_AF-A0A7T1HZE2-F1
#
_entry.id   AF-A0A7T1HZE2-F1
#
_cell.length_a   1.000
_cell.length_b   1.000
_cell.length_c   1.000
_cell.angle_alpha   90.00
_cell.angle_beta   90.00
_cell.angle_gamma   90.00
#
_symmetry.space_group_name_H-M   'P 1'
#
loop_
_entity.id
_entity.type
_entity.pdbx_description
1 polymer ?
#
loop_
_entity_poly.entity_id
_entity_poly.type
_entity_poly.pdbx_seq_one_letter_code
_entity_poly.pdbx_strand_id
1 'polypeptide(L)'
;MPEPVLQIASLIQDPRLTEACGQWLRGGRYLLVPIAPDQDPVAALDGRREDFDAVLLEQGALAQEVYAGLQERGLLLPAVVIGEVTGRTEYHDAEVHLPPDQLEQLSYSFDAALSRFLRRGLQGSGTPGASGDPEVADRWKLANRLQGRLGYLGVYYKRDPSRFLRNLVPAERDDLVRSLTRTYRDLLLSYFRDPAAANQALESFVNTAFFIDLQVTRIVEIHVNLIDDFSSQLKLEGHRIEFLQDYRLALIDVMAHLCEMYRRSIPPDPPISPGDSPPARSPATTNLSITHPAPPIHSSPVTRSTPKDT
;
A
#
# COMPACT_ATOMS: atom_id res chain seq x y z
N MET A 1 -21.37 4.30 -4.38
CA MET A 1 -21.48 4.31 -2.91
C MET A 1 -20.44 5.29 -2.41
N PRO A 2 -20.80 6.36 -1.68
CA PRO A 2 -19.79 7.26 -1.11
C PRO A 2 -18.89 6.45 -0.16
N GLU A 3 -17.57 6.59 -0.31
CA GLU A 3 -16.62 5.96 0.61
C GLU A 3 -16.80 6.57 2.01
N PRO A 4 -16.70 5.77 3.08
CA PRO A 4 -16.83 6.30 4.43
C PRO A 4 -15.68 7.25 4.76
N VAL A 5 -16.00 8.40 5.34
CA VAL A 5 -15.02 9.39 5.80
C VAL A 5 -14.34 8.88 7.07
N LEU A 6 -13.04 8.64 7.02
CA LEU A 6 -12.22 8.18 8.14
C LEU A 6 -11.74 9.37 8.97
N GLN A 7 -11.93 9.33 10.29
CA GLN A 7 -11.49 10.39 11.20
C GLN A 7 -10.05 10.15 11.67
N ILE A 8 -9.20 11.14 11.49
CA ILE A 8 -7.79 11.09 11.87
C ILE A 8 -7.57 12.06 13.03
N ALA A 9 -7.16 11.53 14.19
CA ALA A 9 -6.72 12.36 15.29
C ALA A 9 -5.36 12.98 14.98
N SER A 10 -5.26 14.31 14.99
CA SER A 10 -3.98 15.01 14.81
C SER A 10 -3.43 15.44 16.16
N LEU A 11 -2.24 14.93 16.48
CA LEU A 11 -1.45 15.21 17.68
C LEU A 11 -0.20 16.03 17.32
N ILE A 12 -0.33 16.91 16.34
CA ILE A 12 0.74 17.79 15.88
C ILE A 12 0.74 19.04 16.77
N GLN A 13 1.92 19.46 17.23
CA GLN A 13 2.09 20.69 18.01
C GLN A 13 2.28 21.91 17.10
N ASP A 14 2.94 21.75 15.94
CA ASP A 14 3.10 22.85 14.99
C ASP A 14 1.78 23.15 14.23
N PRO A 15 1.16 24.34 14.43
CA PRO A 15 -0.06 24.71 13.71
C PRO A 15 0.16 24.82 12.19
N ARG A 16 1.38 25.14 11.72
CA ARG A 16 1.69 25.23 10.29
C ARG A 16 1.68 23.85 9.64
N LEU A 17 2.26 22.87 10.32
CA LEU A 17 2.28 21.49 9.86
C LEU A 17 0.85 20.91 9.86
N THR A 18 0.06 21.21 10.90
CA THR A 18 -1.36 20.84 10.96
C THR A 18 -2.15 21.41 9.77
N GLU A 19 -1.95 22.68 9.43
CA GLU A 19 -2.62 23.31 8.30
C GLU A 19 -2.17 22.70 6.96
N ALA A 20 -0.87 22.45 6.79
CA ALA A 20 -0.31 21.82 5.59
C ALA A 20 -0.88 20.41 5.40
N CYS A 21 -0.90 19.58 6.44
CA CYS A 21 -1.53 18.25 6.40
C CYS A 21 -3.02 18.34 6.07
N GLY A 22 -3.72 19.31 6.66
CA GLY A 22 -5.13 19.58 6.36
C GLY A 22 -5.35 19.91 4.89
N GLN A 23 -4.48 20.70 4.26
CA GLN A 23 -4.57 21.04 2.84
C GLN A 23 -4.39 19.82 1.93
N TRP A 24 -3.42 18.94 2.21
CA TRP A 24 -3.16 17.73 1.42
C TRP A 24 -4.23 16.64 1.59
N LEU A 25 -5.03 16.70 2.66
CA LEU A 25 -6.14 15.77 2.89
C LEU A 25 -7.50 16.31 2.39
N ARG A 26 -7.59 17.59 1.96
CA ARG A 26 -8.85 18.19 1.47
C ARG A 26 -9.34 17.48 0.23
N GLY A 27 -10.62 17.09 0.24
CA GLY A 27 -11.28 16.38 -0.87
C GLY A 27 -11.06 14.88 -0.87
N GLY A 28 -10.28 14.33 0.07
CA GLY A 28 -10.09 12.90 0.25
C GLY A 28 -11.10 12.25 1.20
N ARG A 29 -10.96 10.94 1.39
CA ARG A 29 -11.73 10.14 2.36
C ARG A 29 -11.33 10.36 3.83
N TYR A 30 -10.40 11.27 4.10
CA TYR A 30 -9.75 11.46 5.38
C TYR A 30 -10.11 12.83 5.96
N LEU A 31 -10.59 12.84 7.20
CA LEU A 31 -10.92 14.06 7.93
C LEU A 31 -9.96 14.22 9.11
N LEU A 32 -9.15 15.29 9.07
CA LEU A 32 -8.24 15.62 10.15
C LEU A 32 -9.01 16.33 11.29
N VAL A 33 -8.87 15.80 12.50
CA VAL A 33 -9.46 16.35 13.73
C VAL A 33 -8.31 16.70 14.67
N PRO A 34 -7.94 17.98 14.83
CA PRO A 34 -6.89 18.39 15.73
C PRO A 34 -7.31 18.15 17.18
N ILE A 35 -6.44 17.48 17.94
CA ILE A 35 -6.52 17.42 19.40
C ILE A 35 -5.72 18.60 19.92
N ALA A 36 -6.37 19.45 20.70
CA ALA A 36 -5.74 20.65 21.21
C ALA A 36 -4.57 20.29 22.15
N PRO A 37 -3.43 20.98 22.07
CA PRO A 37 -2.21 20.62 22.83
C PRO A 37 -2.35 20.83 24.35
N ASP A 38 -3.42 21.50 24.79
CA ASP A 38 -3.80 21.70 26.19
C ASP A 38 -4.63 20.55 26.78
N GLN A 39 -5.12 19.63 25.93
CA GLN A 39 -5.82 18.43 26.37
C GLN A 39 -4.85 17.27 26.52
N ASP A 40 -5.06 16.44 27.55
CA ASP A 40 -4.32 15.18 27.68
C ASP A 40 -4.66 14.29 26.47
N PRO A 41 -3.69 14.01 25.58
CA PRO A 41 -3.92 13.25 24.36
C PRO A 41 -4.41 11.83 24.65
N VAL A 42 -4.04 11.26 25.80
CA VAL A 42 -4.54 9.95 26.24
C VAL A 42 -6.03 10.04 26.56
N ALA A 43 -6.45 11.03 27.35
CA ALA A 43 -7.86 11.22 27.72
C ALA A 43 -8.75 11.58 26.52
N ALA A 44 -8.24 12.39 25.58
CA ALA A 44 -8.96 12.78 24.37
C ALA A 44 -9.19 11.59 23.43
N LEU A 45 -8.18 10.72 23.26
CA LEU A 45 -8.31 9.49 22.48
C LEU A 45 -9.18 8.45 23.18
N ASP A 46 -9.14 8.37 24.51
CA ASP A 46 -9.95 7.43 25.29
C ASP A 46 -11.44 7.79 25.24
N GLY A 47 -11.77 9.08 25.42
CA GLY A 47 -13.15 9.57 25.40
C GLY A 47 -13.83 9.48 24.02
N ARG A 48 -13.05 9.38 22.94
CA ARG A 48 -13.53 9.29 21.55
C ARG A 48 -12.92 8.12 20.78
N ARG A 49 -12.56 7.04 21.49
CA ARG A 49 -11.91 5.85 20.92
C ARG A 49 -12.64 5.27 19.71
N GLU A 50 -13.97 5.28 19.71
CA GLU A 50 -14.78 4.69 18.65
C GLU A 50 -14.94 5.59 17.42
N ASP A 51 -14.65 6.88 17.55
CA ASP A 51 -14.75 7.87 16.48
C ASP A 51 -13.50 7.86 15.60
N PHE A 52 -12.32 7.74 16.21
CA PHE A 52 -11.03 7.84 15.50
C PHE A 52 -10.65 6.54 14.79
N ASP A 53 -10.18 6.66 13.56
CA ASP A 53 -9.78 5.56 12.70
C ASP A 53 -8.26 5.47 12.51
N ALA A 54 -7.56 6.59 12.66
CA ALA A 54 -6.12 6.70 12.56
C ALA A 54 -5.60 7.88 13.40
N VAL A 55 -4.28 7.92 13.61
CA VAL A 55 -3.59 9.00 14.34
C VAL A 55 -2.47 9.56 13.47
N LEU A 56 -2.31 10.88 13.51
CA LEU A 56 -1.21 11.61 12.92
C LEU A 56 -0.37 12.20 14.05
N LEU A 57 0.89 11.81 14.12
CA LEU A 57 1.85 12.18 15.15
C LEU A 57 2.91 13.11 14.55
N GLU A 58 3.40 14.06 15.33
CA GLU A 58 4.63 14.79 15.03
C GLU A 58 5.77 14.17 15.82
N GLN A 59 6.89 13.91 15.15
CA GLN A 59 8.04 13.24 15.73
C GLN A 59 8.62 14.05 16.89
N GLY A 60 8.78 13.42 18.05
CA GLY A 60 9.33 14.07 19.24
C GLY A 60 8.42 15.13 19.88
N ALA A 61 7.19 15.32 19.39
CA ALA A 61 6.24 16.24 20.00
C ALA A 61 5.69 15.70 21.33
N LEU A 62 5.47 14.39 21.43
CA LEU A 62 4.92 13.76 22.63
C LEU A 62 6.02 13.15 23.50
N ALA A 63 5.84 13.24 24.81
CA ALA A 63 6.73 12.61 25.78
C ALA A 63 6.53 11.08 25.80
N GLN A 64 7.57 10.33 26.16
CA GLN A 64 7.54 8.86 26.15
C GLN A 64 6.46 8.29 27.09
N GLU A 65 6.13 9.02 28.15
CA GLU A 65 5.08 8.68 29.11
C GLU A 65 3.69 8.68 28.47
N VAL A 66 3.46 9.55 27.48
CA VAL A 66 2.20 9.59 26.74
C VAL A 66 2.05 8.35 25.87
N TYR A 67 3.12 7.96 25.15
CA TYR A 67 3.12 6.74 24.35
C TYR A 67 2.92 5.49 25.21
N ALA A 68 3.58 5.43 26.37
CA ALA A 68 3.36 4.36 27.35
C ALA A 68 1.91 4.33 27.85
N GLY A 69 1.32 5.48 28.18
CA GLY A 69 -0.08 5.58 28.58
C GLY A 69 -1.08 5.15 27.50
N LEU A 70 -0.79 5.43 26.22
CA LEU A 70 -1.59 4.94 25.09
C LEU A 70 -1.49 3.42 24.93
N GLN A 71 -0.29 2.85 25.10
CA GLN A 71 -0.07 1.40 25.07
C GLN A 71 -0.77 0.69 26.23
N GLU A 72 -0.61 1.18 27.47
CA GLU A 72 -1.22 0.61 28.67
C GLU A 72 -2.75 0.60 28.61
N ARG A 73 -3.36 1.63 28.00
CA ARG A 73 -4.81 1.69 27.78
C ARG A 73 -5.27 0.94 26.53
N GLY A 74 -4.35 0.34 25.75
CA GLY A 74 -4.66 -0.36 24.50
C GLY A 74 -5.23 0.55 23.40
N LEU A 75 -4.92 1.85 23.45
CA LEU A 75 -5.32 2.85 22.46
C LEU A 75 -4.36 2.81 21.26
N LEU A 76 -4.22 1.66 20.62
CA LEU A 76 -3.37 1.48 19.44
C LEU A 76 -4.22 1.63 18.17
N LEU A 77 -4.02 2.75 17.48
CA LEU A 77 -4.68 3.09 16.20
C LEU A 77 -3.62 3.08 15.08
N PRO A 78 -3.99 2.83 13.81
CA PRO A 78 -3.09 3.03 12.68
C PRO A 78 -2.47 4.44 12.72
N ALA A 79 -1.13 4.52 12.69
CA ALA A 79 -0.43 5.79 12.86
C ALA A 79 0.48 6.16 11.69
N VAL A 80 0.50 7.46 11.39
CA VAL A 80 1.49 8.12 10.55
C VAL A 80 2.27 9.10 11.41
N VAL A 81 3.61 9.01 11.41
CA VAL A 81 4.52 9.89 12.14
C VAL A 81 5.17 10.84 11.15
N ILE A 82 5.01 12.15 11.37
CA ILE A 82 5.67 13.19 10.56
C ILE A 82 7.00 13.53 11.21
N GLY A 83 8.10 13.26 10.52
CA GLY A 83 9.44 13.53 11.04
C GLY A 83 10.55 12.97 10.16
N GLU A 84 11.79 13.08 10.66
CA GLU A 84 12.94 12.52 9.99
C GLU A 84 12.92 10.99 10.03
N VAL A 85 13.40 10.38 8.95
CA VAL A 85 13.53 8.92 8.82
C VAL A 85 14.72 8.46 9.66
N THR A 86 14.50 8.29 10.96
CA THR A 86 15.54 7.94 11.94
C THR A 86 15.61 6.44 12.23
N GLY A 87 14.73 5.62 11.64
CA GLY A 87 14.69 4.18 11.87
C GLY A 87 14.12 3.77 13.23
N ARG A 88 13.77 4.71 14.11
CA ARG A 88 13.18 4.45 15.42
C ARG A 88 11.67 4.38 15.34
N THR A 89 11.07 3.42 16.02
CA THR A 89 9.63 3.33 16.24
C THR A 89 9.24 4.11 17.49
N GLU A 90 8.28 5.02 17.37
CA GLU A 90 7.85 5.91 18.48
C GLU A 90 6.58 5.41 19.16
N TYR A 91 5.62 4.92 18.37
CA TYR A 91 4.30 4.57 18.83
C TYR A 91 4.04 3.06 18.75
N HIS A 92 4.24 2.44 17.58
CA HIS A 92 4.10 0.99 17.40
C HIS A 92 4.80 0.48 16.12
N ASP A 93 5.12 -0.82 16.03
CA ASP A 93 5.86 -1.37 14.86
C ASP A 93 5.12 -1.30 13.51
N ALA A 94 3.83 -0.95 13.49
CA ALA A 94 3.06 -0.79 12.26
C ALA A 94 2.95 0.67 11.77
N GLU A 95 3.70 1.59 12.39
CA GLU A 95 3.62 3.02 12.06
C GLU A 95 4.32 3.33 10.75
N VAL A 96 3.87 4.40 10.08
CA VAL A 96 4.45 4.85 8.82
C VAL A 96 5.08 6.21 9.03
N HIS A 97 6.38 6.30 8.77
CA HIS A 97 7.11 7.56 8.83
C HIS A 97 6.95 8.33 7.52
N LEU A 98 6.70 9.62 7.62
CA LEU A 98 6.60 10.52 6.48
C LEU A 98 7.38 11.81 6.76
N PRO A 99 8.40 12.14 5.95
CA PRO A 99 9.09 13.42 6.05
C PRO A 99 8.16 14.62 5.85
N PRO A 100 8.36 15.74 6.57
CA PRO A 100 7.51 16.93 6.46
C PRO A 100 7.61 17.61 5.08
N ASP A 101 8.64 17.29 4.29
CA ASP A 101 8.80 17.78 2.92
C ASP A 101 8.13 16.87 1.87
N GLN A 102 7.50 15.77 2.29
CA GLN A 102 6.86 14.74 1.44
C GLN A 102 5.35 14.61 1.71
N LEU A 103 4.70 15.67 2.20
CA LEU A 103 3.28 15.66 2.57
C LEU A 103 2.32 15.29 1.42
N GLU A 104 2.78 15.35 0.17
CA GLU A 104 2.02 14.89 -1.00
C GLU A 104 1.71 13.38 -0.93
N GLN A 105 2.50 12.63 -0.17
CA GLN A 105 2.32 11.18 0.01
C GLN A 105 1.37 10.84 1.17
N LEU A 106 0.92 11.83 1.95
CA LEU A 106 0.21 11.63 3.22
C LEU A 106 -1.01 10.71 3.11
N SER A 107 -1.84 10.89 2.07
CA SER A 107 -3.01 10.03 1.86
C SER A 107 -2.63 8.57 1.63
N TYR A 108 -1.53 8.32 0.91
CA TYR A 108 -1.02 6.99 0.62
C TYR A 108 -0.35 6.37 1.85
N SER A 109 0.33 7.19 2.67
CA SER A 109 0.89 6.79 3.95
C SER A 109 -0.20 6.34 4.93
N PHE A 110 -1.36 6.99 4.94
CA PHE A 110 -2.52 6.52 5.72
C PHE A 110 -3.08 5.20 5.18
N ASP A 111 -3.22 5.07 3.87
CA ASP A 111 -3.67 3.81 3.25
C ASP A 111 -2.73 2.65 3.62
N ALA A 112 -1.42 2.91 3.66
CA ALA A 112 -0.41 1.97 4.10
C ALA A 112 -0.51 1.65 5.60
N ALA A 113 -0.66 2.67 6.46
CA ALA A 113 -0.78 2.51 7.90
C ALA A 113 -2.00 1.66 8.28
N LEU A 114 -3.16 1.94 7.67
CA LEU A 114 -4.38 1.14 7.85
C LEU A 114 -4.16 -0.30 7.39
N SER A 115 -3.56 -0.50 6.21
CA SER A 115 -3.31 -1.84 5.67
C SER A 115 -2.38 -2.65 6.57
N ARG A 116 -1.31 -2.04 7.09
CA ARG A 116 -0.38 -2.67 8.05
C ARG A 116 -1.08 -3.05 9.35
N PHE A 117 -1.87 -2.14 9.89
CA PHE A 117 -2.57 -2.35 11.16
C PHE A 117 -3.60 -3.49 11.05
N LEU A 118 -4.44 -3.48 10.02
CA LEU A 118 -5.42 -4.53 9.75
C LEU A 118 -4.75 -5.89 9.59
N ARG A 119 -3.65 -5.95 8.84
CA ARG A 119 -2.89 -7.19 8.64
C ARG A 119 -2.37 -7.76 9.95
N ARG A 120 -1.87 -6.94 10.88
CA ARG A 120 -1.40 -7.40 12.19
C ARG A 120 -2.56 -7.84 13.08
N GLY A 121 -3.71 -7.17 13.01
CA GLY A 121 -4.93 -7.60 13.69
C GLY A 121 -5.41 -8.99 13.24
N LEU A 122 -5.26 -9.33 11.95
CA LEU A 122 -5.52 -10.67 11.43
C LEU A 122 -4.40 -11.68 11.73
N GLN A 123 -3.13 -11.29 11.75
CA GLN A 123 -2.02 -12.22 12.01
C GLN A 123 -1.86 -12.57 13.50
N GLY A 124 -2.30 -11.69 14.41
CA GLY A 124 -2.43 -12.00 15.83
C GLY A 124 -3.53 -13.03 16.13
N SER A 125 -4.34 -13.43 15.14
CA SER A 125 -5.46 -14.36 15.31
C SER A 125 -5.08 -15.84 15.14
N GLY A 126 -3.93 -16.25 15.65
CA GLY A 126 -3.68 -17.66 15.91
C GLY A 126 -4.60 -18.13 17.05
N THR A 127 -5.75 -18.72 16.70
CA THR A 127 -6.79 -19.26 17.61
C THR A 127 -7.50 -18.26 18.54
N PRO A 128 -8.83 -18.04 18.41
CA PRO A 128 -9.63 -17.14 19.27
C PRO A 128 -9.83 -17.58 20.74
N GLY A 129 -8.87 -18.28 21.37
CA GLY A 129 -9.13 -18.97 22.64
C GLY A 129 -8.01 -19.06 23.66
N ALA A 130 -6.84 -18.44 23.47
CA ALA A 130 -5.69 -18.69 24.35
C ALA A 130 -5.08 -17.48 25.08
N SER A 131 -5.33 -16.24 24.65
CA SER A 131 -4.84 -15.04 25.37
C SER A 131 -6.01 -14.13 25.74
N GLY A 132 -6.37 -14.10 27.02
CA GLY A 132 -7.38 -13.22 27.60
C GLY A 132 -6.92 -11.77 27.73
N ASP A 133 -6.11 -11.27 26.79
CA ASP A 133 -5.61 -9.90 26.84
C ASP A 133 -6.67 -8.93 26.26
N PRO A 134 -7.16 -7.97 27.06
CA PRO A 134 -8.14 -6.99 26.62
C PRO A 134 -7.63 -6.12 25.45
N GLU A 135 -6.32 -5.93 25.35
CA GLU A 135 -5.66 -5.19 24.27
C GLU A 135 -5.83 -5.85 22.89
N VAL A 136 -5.74 -7.18 22.82
CA VAL A 136 -5.92 -7.94 21.59
C VAL A 136 -7.39 -7.90 21.16
N ALA A 137 -8.31 -8.00 22.12
CA ALA A 137 -9.75 -7.90 21.87
C ALA A 137 -10.15 -6.53 21.31
N ASP A 138 -9.58 -5.44 21.84
CA ASP A 138 -9.88 -4.09 21.37
C ASP A 138 -9.26 -3.76 20.01
N ARG A 139 -8.02 -4.21 19.75
CA ARG A 139 -7.40 -4.15 18.41
C ARG A 139 -8.24 -4.91 17.38
N TRP A 140 -8.83 -6.03 17.77
CA TRP A 140 -9.70 -6.84 16.91
C TRP A 140 -11.05 -6.16 16.64
N LYS A 141 -11.68 -5.53 17.64
CA LYS A 141 -12.89 -4.72 17.43
C LYS A 141 -12.63 -3.55 16.49
N LEU A 142 -11.50 -2.85 16.66
CA LEU A 142 -11.09 -1.77 15.78
C LEU A 142 -10.86 -2.27 14.35
N ALA A 143 -10.14 -3.38 14.19
CA ALA A 143 -9.90 -3.99 12.88
C ALA A 143 -11.21 -4.40 12.20
N ASN A 144 -12.16 -4.99 12.94
CA ASN A 144 -13.48 -5.35 12.42
C ASN A 144 -14.35 -4.13 12.08
N ARG A 145 -14.28 -3.06 12.86
CA ARG A 145 -14.98 -1.79 12.56
C ARG A 145 -14.43 -1.17 11.28
N LEU A 146 -13.10 -1.07 11.16
CA LEU A 146 -12.43 -0.59 9.97
C LEU A 146 -12.76 -1.50 8.77
N GLN A 147 -12.72 -2.82 8.92
CA GLN A 147 -13.07 -3.78 7.87
C GLN A 147 -14.55 -3.70 7.47
N GLY A 148 -15.47 -3.49 8.42
CA GLY A 148 -16.89 -3.32 8.15
C GLY A 148 -17.19 -2.03 7.38
N ARG A 149 -16.44 -0.96 7.66
CA ARG A 149 -16.52 0.32 6.92
C ARG A 149 -15.86 0.21 5.54
N LEU A 150 -14.74 -0.50 5.43
CA LEU A 150 -14.01 -0.68 4.18
C LEU A 150 -14.61 -1.78 3.28
N GLY A 151 -15.45 -2.67 3.83
CA GLY A 151 -16.17 -3.75 3.14
C GLY A 151 -15.49 -5.14 3.25
N TYR A 152 -16.30 -6.20 3.41
CA TYR A 152 -15.86 -7.58 3.67
C TYR A 152 -15.10 -8.28 2.52
N LEU A 153 -15.05 -7.70 1.32
CA LEU A 153 -14.43 -8.34 0.14
C LEU A 153 -12.98 -7.87 -0.13
N GLY A 154 -12.39 -7.01 0.72
CA GLY A 154 -11.22 -6.22 0.33
C GLY A 154 -10.23 -5.89 1.45
N VAL A 155 -9.84 -6.88 2.27
CA VAL A 155 -8.60 -6.77 3.07
C VAL A 155 -7.36 -6.67 2.16
N TYR A 156 -7.56 -6.88 0.86
CA TYR A 156 -6.64 -6.65 -0.22
C TYR A 156 -6.78 -5.23 -0.73
N TYR A 157 -5.79 -4.39 -0.45
CA TYR A 157 -5.49 -3.11 -1.08
C TYR A 157 -6.55 -2.61 -2.08
N LYS A 158 -7.66 -2.06 -1.58
CA LYS A 158 -8.64 -1.40 -2.44
C LYS A 158 -8.03 -0.07 -2.86
N ARG A 159 -7.24 -0.11 -3.94
CA ARG A 159 -6.62 1.07 -4.53
C ARG A 159 -7.71 1.93 -5.18
N ASP A 160 -7.65 3.22 -4.94
CA ASP A 160 -8.56 4.19 -5.55
C ASP A 160 -8.04 4.56 -6.95
N PRO A 161 -8.74 4.19 -8.04
CA PRO A 161 -8.27 4.49 -9.39
C PRO A 161 -8.15 5.98 -9.65
N SER A 162 -8.91 6.84 -8.97
CA SER A 162 -8.83 8.29 -9.15
C SER A 162 -7.46 8.86 -8.74
N ARG A 163 -6.76 8.15 -7.83
CA ARG A 163 -5.43 8.52 -7.31
C ARG A 163 -4.28 7.87 -8.06
N PHE A 164 -4.56 7.12 -9.12
CA PHE A 164 -3.49 6.59 -9.95
C PHE A 164 -2.73 7.73 -10.64
N LEU A 165 -1.42 7.56 -10.79
CA LEU A 165 -0.54 8.58 -11.36
C LEU A 165 -1.02 9.07 -12.74
N ARG A 166 -1.65 8.19 -13.52
CA ARG A 166 -2.24 8.49 -14.84
C ARG A 166 -3.50 9.36 -14.82
N ASN A 167 -4.19 9.42 -13.68
CA ASN A 167 -5.47 10.10 -13.51
C ASN A 167 -5.35 11.43 -12.74
N LEU A 168 -4.19 11.70 -12.15
CA LEU A 168 -3.90 12.95 -11.45
C LEU A 168 -3.70 14.12 -12.43
N VAL A 169 -3.99 15.32 -11.93
CA VAL A 169 -3.71 16.57 -12.66
C VAL A 169 -2.20 16.73 -12.84
N PRO A 170 -1.69 17.30 -13.96
CA PRO A 170 -0.26 17.36 -14.23
C PRO A 170 0.58 17.98 -13.10
N ALA A 171 0.09 19.03 -12.44
CA ALA A 171 0.78 19.67 -11.32
C ALA A 171 0.95 18.71 -10.12
N GLU A 172 -0.14 18.11 -9.65
CA GLU A 172 -0.14 17.13 -8.55
C GLU A 172 0.71 15.90 -8.88
N ARG A 173 0.65 15.44 -10.14
CA ARG A 173 1.46 14.33 -10.63
C ARG A 173 2.95 14.64 -10.53
N ASP A 174 3.36 15.84 -10.94
CA ASP A 174 4.77 16.23 -10.92
C ASP A 174 5.26 16.45 -9.48
N ASP A 175 4.42 17.00 -8.59
CA ASP A 175 4.68 17.10 -7.15
C ASP A 175 4.89 15.72 -6.52
N LEU A 176 3.98 14.79 -6.78
CA LEU A 176 4.07 13.42 -6.27
C LEU A 176 5.31 12.69 -6.79
N VAL A 177 5.66 12.82 -8.07
CA VAL A 177 6.86 12.20 -8.63
C VAL A 177 8.12 12.80 -8.01
N ARG A 178 8.16 14.11 -7.75
CA ARG A 178 9.26 14.76 -7.04
C ARG A 178 9.39 14.23 -5.62
N SER A 179 8.27 14.13 -4.91
CA SER A 179 8.20 13.58 -3.55
C SER A 179 8.73 12.13 -3.51
N LEU A 180 8.25 11.29 -4.43
CA LEU A 180 8.67 9.90 -4.55
C LEU A 180 10.17 9.76 -4.88
N THR A 181 10.69 10.67 -5.71
CA THR A 181 12.12 10.72 -6.05
C THR A 181 12.97 11.09 -4.83
N ARG A 182 12.49 11.98 -3.95
CA ARG A 182 13.16 12.27 -2.67
C ARG A 182 13.16 11.06 -1.76
N THR A 183 12.04 10.37 -1.59
CA THR A 183 11.98 9.14 -0.79
C THR A 183 12.97 8.08 -1.31
N TYR A 184 13.08 7.91 -2.64
CA TYR A 184 14.05 7.00 -3.24
C TYR A 184 15.49 7.45 -3.02
N ARG A 185 15.76 8.76 -3.08
CA ARG A 185 17.06 9.33 -2.76
C ARG A 185 17.45 9.04 -1.30
N ASP A 186 16.53 9.25 -0.36
CA ASP A 186 16.74 8.98 1.06
C ASP A 186 17.03 7.49 1.30
N LEU A 187 16.31 6.61 0.60
CA LEU A 187 16.61 5.18 0.56
C LEU A 187 18.05 4.92 0.12
N LEU A 188 18.50 5.45 -1.02
CA LEU A 188 19.86 5.23 -1.50
C LEU A 188 20.93 5.80 -0.53
N LEU A 189 20.68 6.96 0.07
CA LEU A 189 21.63 7.58 0.99
C LEU A 189 21.75 6.80 2.32
N SER A 190 20.66 6.17 2.77
CA SER A 190 20.64 5.37 3.99
C SER A 190 20.98 3.89 3.76
N TYR A 191 20.83 3.36 2.54
CA TYR A 191 20.86 1.92 2.23
C TYR A 191 22.03 1.14 2.85
N PHE A 192 23.25 1.67 2.74
CA PHE A 192 24.45 1.03 3.30
C PHE A 192 24.88 1.58 4.67
N ARG A 193 24.27 2.68 5.14
CA ARG A 193 24.69 3.41 6.34
C ARG A 193 23.81 3.11 7.55
N ASP A 194 22.50 3.07 7.32
CA ASP A 194 21.48 2.91 8.36
C ASP A 194 20.37 1.98 7.84
N PRO A 195 20.43 0.67 8.20
CA PRO A 195 19.43 -0.30 7.78
C PRO A 195 18.01 0.03 8.23
N ALA A 196 17.85 0.70 9.38
CA ALA A 196 16.54 1.01 9.92
C ALA A 196 15.90 2.16 9.13
N ALA A 197 16.64 3.24 8.88
CA ALA A 197 16.19 4.34 8.03
C ALA A 197 15.95 3.88 6.58
N ALA A 198 16.83 3.03 6.04
CA ALA A 198 16.68 2.45 4.71
C ALA A 198 15.39 1.64 4.58
N ASN A 199 15.08 0.79 5.56
CA ASN A 199 13.84 0.01 5.55
C ASN A 199 12.60 0.92 5.58
N GLN A 200 12.60 1.99 6.40
CA GLN A 200 11.50 2.94 6.43
C GLN A 200 11.31 3.66 5.08
N ALA A 201 12.40 4.14 4.47
CA ALA A 201 12.36 4.80 3.16
C ALA A 201 11.93 3.83 2.05
N LEU A 202 12.43 2.58 2.07
CA LEU A 202 12.03 1.50 1.17
C LEU A 202 10.53 1.24 1.26
N GLU A 203 10.04 1.05 2.48
CA GLU A 203 8.63 0.81 2.75
C GLU A 203 7.74 1.97 2.30
N SER A 204 8.12 3.21 2.61
CA SER A 204 7.39 4.40 2.18
C SER A 204 7.31 4.49 0.66
N PHE A 205 8.47 4.36 -0.02
CA PHE A 205 8.55 4.38 -1.48
C PHE A 205 7.65 3.31 -2.12
N VAL A 206 7.77 2.06 -1.67
CA VAL A 206 7.04 0.93 -2.26
C VAL A 206 5.53 1.07 -2.04
N ASN A 207 5.10 1.52 -0.85
CA ASN A 207 3.68 1.75 -0.57
C ASN A 207 3.10 2.80 -1.52
N THR A 208 3.74 3.97 -1.62
CA THR A 208 3.28 5.04 -2.50
C THR A 208 3.28 4.57 -3.95
N ALA A 209 4.36 3.92 -4.42
CA ALA A 209 4.46 3.37 -5.77
C ALA A 209 3.33 2.36 -6.09
N PHE A 210 2.98 1.51 -5.13
CA PHE A 210 1.92 0.52 -5.28
C PHE A 210 0.52 1.17 -5.39
N PHE A 211 0.21 2.14 -4.52
CA PHE A 211 -1.11 2.79 -4.51
C PHE A 211 -1.35 3.67 -5.73
N ILE A 212 -0.31 4.33 -6.25
CA ILE A 212 -0.41 5.19 -7.44
C ILE A 212 -0.37 4.40 -8.75
N ASP A 213 -0.22 3.08 -8.67
CA ASP A 213 -0.06 2.17 -9.80
C ASP A 213 1.15 2.56 -10.69
N LEU A 214 2.29 2.80 -10.03
CA LEU A 214 3.53 3.20 -10.70
C LEU A 214 4.08 2.05 -11.55
N GLN A 215 4.39 2.34 -12.81
CA GLN A 215 5.01 1.36 -13.69
C GLN A 215 6.43 1.05 -13.26
N VAL A 216 6.82 -0.22 -13.32
CA VAL A 216 8.19 -0.68 -12.98
C VAL A 216 9.26 0.05 -13.81
N THR A 217 8.96 0.33 -15.08
CA THR A 217 9.84 1.12 -15.96
C THR A 217 10.16 2.49 -15.39
N ARG A 218 9.18 3.15 -14.74
CA ARG A 218 9.36 4.45 -14.12
C ARG A 218 10.22 4.39 -12.85
N ILE A 219 10.16 3.29 -12.10
CA ILE A 219 11.02 3.07 -10.93
C ILE A 219 12.48 2.94 -11.37
N VAL A 220 12.73 2.18 -12.45
CA VAL A 220 14.08 2.05 -13.02
C VAL A 220 14.59 3.39 -13.53
N GLU A 221 13.72 4.19 -14.17
CA GLU A 221 14.09 5.54 -14.61
C GLU A 221 14.50 6.46 -13.46
N ILE A 222 13.71 6.48 -12.36
CA ILE A 222 14.06 7.23 -11.14
C ILE A 222 15.42 6.80 -10.61
N HIS A 223 15.68 5.48 -10.55
CA HIS A 223 16.94 4.95 -10.10
C HIS A 223 18.11 5.42 -10.97
N VAL A 224 18.02 5.24 -12.30
CA VAL A 224 19.10 5.61 -13.23
C VAL A 224 19.40 7.10 -13.16
N ASN A 225 18.37 7.95 -13.15
CA ASN A 225 18.56 9.41 -13.05
C ASN A 225 19.28 9.79 -11.75
N LEU A 226 18.94 9.19 -10.61
CA LEU A 226 19.61 9.45 -9.34
C LEU A 226 21.06 8.96 -9.33
N ILE A 227 21.35 7.81 -9.94
CA ILE A 227 22.72 7.31 -10.07
C ILE A 227 23.56 8.22 -10.98
N ASP A 228 22.97 8.75 -12.05
CA ASP A 228 23.64 9.70 -12.94
C ASP A 228 23.90 11.05 -12.24
N ASP A 229 22.96 11.52 -11.42
CA ASP A 229 23.12 12.72 -10.58
C ASP A 229 24.25 12.53 -9.55
N PHE A 230 24.27 11.41 -8.83
CA PHE A 230 25.34 11.07 -7.88
C PHE A 230 26.69 10.94 -8.58
N SER A 231 26.73 10.29 -9.75
CA SER A 231 27.94 10.15 -10.57
C SER A 231 28.49 11.50 -10.98
N SER A 232 27.62 12.42 -11.42
CA SER A 232 27.98 13.77 -11.82
C SER A 232 28.53 14.56 -10.63
N GLN A 233 27.86 14.51 -9.48
CA GLN A 233 28.29 15.20 -8.26
C GLN A 233 29.64 14.66 -7.74
N LEU A 234 29.80 13.35 -7.63
CA LEU A 234 31.02 12.73 -7.12
C LEU A 234 32.23 12.99 -8.03
N LYS A 235 32.03 13.05 -9.35
CA LYS A 235 33.11 13.42 -10.29
C LYS A 235 33.58 14.86 -10.07
N LEU A 236 32.68 15.79 -9.76
CA LEU A 236 33.03 17.18 -9.44
C LEU A 236 33.81 17.27 -8.12
N GLU A 237 33.49 16.41 -7.15
CA GLU A 237 34.16 16.32 -5.86
C GLU A 237 35.45 15.48 -5.90
N GLY A 238 35.77 14.84 -7.05
CA GLY A 238 36.97 14.02 -7.22
C GLY A 238 36.90 12.62 -6.59
N HIS A 239 35.70 12.15 -6.28
CA HIS A 239 35.46 10.82 -5.69
C HIS A 239 35.32 9.73 -6.74
N ARG A 240 35.62 8.48 -6.35
CA ARG A 240 35.42 7.29 -7.21
C ARG A 240 33.93 6.99 -7.35
N ILE A 241 33.48 6.58 -8.53
CA ILE A 241 32.07 6.30 -8.84
C ILE A 241 31.75 4.80 -8.97
N GLU A 242 32.75 3.93 -8.87
CA GLU A 242 32.60 2.48 -9.11
C GLU A 242 31.59 1.82 -8.16
N PHE A 243 31.52 2.30 -6.91
CA PHE A 243 30.59 1.81 -5.89
C PHE A 243 29.12 2.10 -6.22
N LEU A 244 28.82 3.02 -7.14
CA LEU A 244 27.43 3.31 -7.52
C LEU A 244 26.74 2.09 -8.15
N GLN A 245 27.51 1.12 -8.65
CA GLN A 245 26.97 -0.15 -9.13
C GLN A 245 26.34 -1.00 -8.01
N ASP A 246 26.78 -0.81 -6.77
CA ASP A 246 26.28 -1.56 -5.61
C ASP A 246 24.82 -1.17 -5.29
N TYR A 247 24.39 0.03 -5.68
CA TYR A 247 22.99 0.46 -5.57
C TYR A 247 22.01 -0.34 -6.44
N ARG A 248 22.50 -1.18 -7.37
CA ARG A 248 21.66 -2.19 -8.04
C ARG A 248 20.97 -3.11 -7.03
N LEU A 249 21.60 -3.38 -5.88
CA LEU A 249 20.99 -4.14 -4.80
C LEU A 249 19.75 -3.43 -4.24
N ALA A 250 19.81 -2.12 -4.04
CA ALA A 250 18.67 -1.32 -3.60
C ALA A 250 17.51 -1.36 -4.61
N LEU A 251 17.80 -1.30 -5.91
CA LEU A 251 16.77 -1.44 -6.95
C LEU A 251 16.12 -2.84 -6.93
N ILE A 252 16.92 -3.90 -6.79
CA ILE A 252 16.40 -5.27 -6.66
C ILE A 252 15.48 -5.39 -5.44
N ASP A 253 15.89 -4.81 -4.32
CA ASP A 253 15.13 -4.86 -3.08
C ASP A 253 13.78 -4.15 -3.19
N VAL A 254 13.77 -2.95 -3.80
CA VAL A 254 12.54 -2.20 -4.12
C VAL A 254 11.61 -3.02 -5.00
N MET A 255 12.13 -3.64 -6.07
CA MET A 255 11.32 -4.47 -6.96
C MET A 255 10.78 -5.70 -6.24
N ALA A 256 11.58 -6.35 -5.40
CA ALA A 256 11.16 -7.52 -4.62
C ALA A 256 10.01 -7.16 -3.67
N HIS A 257 10.12 -6.05 -2.96
CA HIS A 257 9.08 -5.55 -2.06
C HIS A 257 7.79 -5.18 -2.82
N LEU A 258 7.92 -4.50 -3.96
CA LEU A 258 6.76 -4.14 -4.78
C LEU A 258 6.07 -5.38 -5.36
N CYS A 259 6.83 -6.33 -5.89
CA CYS A 259 6.30 -7.60 -6.39
C CYS A 259 5.58 -8.37 -5.28
N GLU A 260 6.13 -8.40 -4.07
CA GLU A 260 5.50 -9.05 -2.93
C GLU A 260 4.21 -8.33 -2.51
N MET A 261 4.16 -6.99 -2.58
CA MET A 261 2.91 -6.24 -2.37
C MET A 261 1.85 -6.59 -3.41
N TYR A 262 2.19 -6.62 -4.70
CA TYR A 262 1.26 -7.04 -5.75
C TYR A 262 0.81 -8.49 -5.59
N ARG A 263 1.72 -9.41 -5.27
CA ARG A 263 1.39 -10.82 -4.99
C ARG A 263 0.41 -10.94 -3.83
N ARG A 264 0.63 -10.18 -2.75
CA ARG A 264 -0.24 -10.13 -1.58
C ARG A 264 -1.53 -9.37 -1.80
N SER A 265 -1.67 -8.64 -2.91
CA SER A 265 -2.90 -7.89 -3.24
C SER A 265 -3.95 -8.74 -3.96
N ILE A 266 -3.60 -9.96 -4.36
CA ILE A 266 -4.51 -10.90 -5.00
C ILE A 266 -5.27 -11.66 -3.89
N PRO A 267 -6.62 -11.62 -3.87
CA PRO A 267 -7.41 -12.41 -2.93
C PRO A 267 -7.04 -13.90 -3.00
N PRO A 268 -7.02 -14.64 -1.88
CA PRO A 268 -6.76 -16.06 -1.93
C PRO A 268 -7.96 -16.73 -2.62
N ASP A 269 -7.70 -17.79 -3.37
CA ASP A 269 -8.77 -18.56 -3.98
C ASP A 269 -9.78 -18.99 -2.90
N PRO A 270 -11.09 -18.91 -3.17
CA PRO A 270 -12.08 -19.40 -2.24
C PRO A 270 -11.77 -20.87 -1.93
N PRO A 271 -11.87 -21.31 -0.65
CA PRO A 271 -11.62 -22.69 -0.31
C PRO A 271 -12.52 -23.57 -1.18
N ILE A 272 -11.91 -24.48 -1.92
CA ILE A 272 -12.62 -25.52 -2.66
C ILE A 272 -13.46 -26.26 -1.62
N SER A 273 -14.77 -26.03 -1.61
CA SER A 273 -15.68 -26.80 -0.78
C SER A 273 -15.45 -28.29 -1.09
N PRO A 274 -15.20 -29.15 -0.09
CA PRO A 274 -15.16 -30.59 -0.29
C PRO A 274 -16.60 -31.06 -0.56
N GLY A 275 -17.05 -30.84 -1.79
CA GLY A 275 -18.43 -31.05 -2.22
C GLY A 275 -18.56 -31.14 -3.75
N ASP A 276 -17.71 -30.46 -4.51
CA ASP A 276 -17.61 -30.68 -5.96
C ASP A 276 -16.62 -31.80 -6.27
N SER A 277 -17.01 -33.02 -5.88
CA SER A 277 -16.55 -34.18 -6.61
C SER A 277 -17.21 -34.14 -8.00
N PRO A 278 -16.46 -34.24 -9.10
CA PRO A 278 -17.09 -34.40 -10.42
C PRO A 278 -18.01 -35.62 -10.37
N PRO A 279 -19.21 -35.57 -10.96
CA PRO A 279 -20.13 -36.70 -10.89
C PRO A 279 -19.43 -37.94 -11.43
N ALA A 280 -19.36 -38.96 -10.58
CA ALA A 280 -18.86 -40.27 -10.92
C ALA A 280 -19.55 -40.73 -12.21
N ARG A 281 -18.76 -40.92 -13.27
CA ARG A 281 -19.21 -41.63 -14.46
C ARG A 281 -19.55 -43.06 -14.05
N SER A 282 -20.82 -43.34 -13.82
CA SER A 282 -21.31 -44.73 -13.79
C SER A 282 -21.23 -45.33 -15.20
N PRO A 283 -20.79 -46.58 -15.33
CA PRO A 283 -20.62 -47.23 -16.62
C PRO A 283 -21.98 -47.69 -17.16
N ALA A 284 -22.56 -46.94 -18.08
CA ALA A 284 -23.73 -47.38 -18.84
C ALA A 284 -23.27 -48.11 -20.11
N THR A 285 -23.28 -49.42 -19.98
CA THR A 285 -23.48 -50.49 -20.96
C THR A 285 -23.69 -50.05 -22.42
N THR A 286 -22.79 -50.55 -23.26
CA THR A 286 -22.93 -50.80 -24.70
C THR A 286 -24.37 -51.14 -25.12
N ASN A 287 -24.92 -50.38 -26.06
CA ASN A 287 -25.78 -50.93 -27.09
C ASN A 287 -25.54 -50.19 -28.40
N LEU A 288 -24.78 -50.86 -29.28
CA LEU A 288 -24.66 -50.53 -30.69
C LEU A 288 -26.03 -50.73 -31.37
N SER A 289 -26.53 -49.70 -32.05
CA SER A 289 -27.56 -49.84 -33.06
C SER A 289 -27.16 -48.96 -34.23
N ILE A 290 -26.50 -49.62 -35.19
CA ILE A 290 -26.06 -49.06 -36.47
C ILE A 290 -27.31 -48.84 -37.32
N THR A 291 -27.54 -47.62 -37.80
CA THR A 291 -28.41 -47.39 -38.95
C THR A 291 -27.85 -46.24 -39.78
N HIS A 292 -27.25 -46.60 -40.91
CA HIS A 292 -26.85 -45.70 -41.99
C HIS A 292 -28.09 -45.13 -42.68
N PRO A 293 -27.98 -43.91 -43.25
CA PRO A 293 -28.10 -43.85 -44.70
C PRO A 293 -27.05 -42.94 -45.37
N ALA A 294 -26.99 -43.12 -46.69
CA ALA A 294 -25.94 -42.77 -47.65
C ALA A 294 -25.89 -41.28 -48.07
N PRO A 295 -24.79 -40.82 -48.72
CA PRO A 295 -24.58 -39.44 -49.13
C PRO A 295 -25.15 -39.16 -50.54
N PRO A 296 -25.56 -37.91 -50.85
CA PRO A 296 -25.92 -37.53 -52.21
C PRO A 296 -24.68 -37.11 -53.03
N ILE A 297 -24.63 -37.60 -54.26
CA ILE A 297 -23.68 -37.27 -55.34
C ILE A 297 -24.38 -36.31 -56.33
N HIS A 298 -23.56 -35.54 -57.06
CA HIS A 298 -23.82 -34.76 -58.29
C HIS A 298 -24.21 -33.28 -58.08
N SER A 299 -23.69 -32.29 -58.82
CA SER A 299 -22.72 -32.21 -59.92
C SER A 299 -22.32 -30.75 -60.08
N SER A 300 -21.04 -30.46 -60.35
CA SER A 300 -20.60 -29.18 -60.90
C SER A 300 -20.63 -29.22 -62.43
N PRO A 301 -20.85 -28.07 -63.11
CA PRO A 301 -20.25 -27.85 -64.42
C PRO A 301 -19.22 -26.72 -64.36
N VAL A 302 -18.08 -27.05 -64.95
CA VAL A 302 -16.97 -26.20 -65.37
C VAL A 302 -17.46 -25.11 -66.33
N THR A 303 -16.98 -23.87 -66.17
CA THR A 303 -16.65 -23.02 -67.32
C THR A 303 -15.32 -22.31 -67.10
N ARG A 304 -14.43 -22.55 -68.06
CA ARG A 304 -13.09 -22.03 -68.26
C ARG A 304 -13.23 -20.82 -69.19
N SER A 305 -12.59 -19.69 -68.90
CA SER A 305 -12.29 -18.65 -69.91
C SER A 305 -11.08 -17.82 -69.47
N THR A 306 -10.14 -17.74 -70.39
CA THR A 306 -8.74 -17.28 -70.37
C THR A 306 -8.59 -15.75 -70.60
N PRO A 307 -7.36 -15.20 -70.61
CA PRO A 307 -7.03 -13.81 -70.24
C PRO A 307 -6.84 -12.86 -71.44
N LYS A 308 -6.58 -11.58 -71.15
CA LYS A 308 -6.00 -10.55 -72.04
C LYS A 308 -5.33 -9.49 -71.15
N ASP A 309 -4.00 -9.37 -71.14
CA ASP A 309 -3.18 -8.45 -71.95
C ASP A 309 -3.68 -7.00 -71.84
N THR A 310 -2.88 -6.03 -71.38
CA THR A 310 -1.65 -5.54 -72.02
C THR A 310 -0.79 -4.78 -71.01
#